data_AF-A0A1B7LI47-F1
#
_entry.id   AF-A0A1B7LI47-F1
#
_cell.length_a   1.000
_cell.length_b   1.000
_cell.length_c   1.000
_cell.angle_alpha   90.00
_cell.angle_beta   90.00
_cell.angle_gamma   90.00
#
_symmetry.space_group_name_H-M   'P 1'
#
loop_
_entity.id
_entity.type
_entity.pdbx_description
1 polymer ?
#
loop_
_entity_poly.entity_id
_entity_poly.type
_entity_poly.pdbx_seq_one_letter_code
_entity_poly.pdbx_strand_id
1 'polypeptide(L)'
;MDLIQAVVVSEIKDSMDLLQRRVGGILKGIAVTGVCHFEQVDRVTAPLLICYAFGEHYYELKEKFQTRGRRVIGAELTLLPAGVRNLRLVPASVTLGVVAQHRRCANYFLSDIVRSGVMEHRFIIGTFDEMKDMPVDKFVVPEEMIAAVDRKGVSGEIITVPRTVSAFSAAEIINTALEVAMVKYRRKLAATPPGGITTAGA
;
A
#
# COMPACT_ATOMS: atom_id res chain seq x y z
N MET A 1 6.26 5.28 -25.57
CA MET A 1 4.96 5.37 -24.88
C MET A 1 5.13 6.39 -23.77
N ASP A 2 4.29 7.44 -23.71
CA ASP A 2 4.44 8.46 -22.66
C ASP A 2 4.11 7.84 -21.31
N LEU A 3 5.02 7.95 -20.34
CA LEU A 3 4.78 7.45 -18.98
C LEU A 3 3.50 8.09 -18.40
N ILE A 4 2.72 7.29 -17.67
CA ILE A 4 1.59 7.83 -16.89
C ILE A 4 2.11 8.38 -15.56
N GLN A 5 1.28 9.15 -14.87
CA GLN A 5 1.53 9.52 -13.47
C GLN A 5 0.77 8.56 -12.56
N ALA A 6 1.45 8.02 -11.56
CA ALA A 6 0.85 7.24 -10.49
C ALA A 6 1.24 7.87 -9.14
N VAL A 7 0.29 8.00 -8.22
CA VAL A 7 0.56 8.64 -6.92
C VAL A 7 0.16 7.72 -5.79
N VAL A 8 1.11 7.51 -4.87
CA VAL A 8 0.88 6.81 -3.61
C VAL A 8 0.28 7.79 -2.60
N VAL A 9 -0.82 7.39 -1.97
CA VAL A 9 -1.56 8.18 -0.98
C VAL A 9 -1.49 7.48 0.38
N SER A 10 -1.03 8.18 1.41
CA SER A 10 -1.05 7.70 2.80
C SER A 10 -0.97 8.88 3.77
N GLU A 11 -1.37 8.65 5.02
CA GLU A 11 -1.14 9.59 6.14
C GLU A 11 0.15 9.31 6.90
N ILE A 12 0.60 8.05 6.89
CA ILE A 12 1.83 7.64 7.56
C ILE A 12 2.98 7.76 6.56
N LYS A 13 3.93 8.65 6.85
CA LYS A 13 5.09 8.91 5.97
C LYS A 13 5.85 7.64 5.62
N ASP A 14 6.12 6.77 6.59
CA ASP A 14 6.89 5.54 6.35
C ASP A 14 6.12 4.53 5.48
N SER A 15 4.80 4.47 5.63
CA SER A 15 3.93 3.68 4.74
C SER A 15 3.91 4.23 3.33
N MET A 16 3.88 5.55 3.18
CA MET A 16 4.00 6.25 1.91
C MET A 16 5.34 5.96 1.22
N ASP A 17 6.44 6.06 1.96
CA ASP A 17 7.80 5.82 1.47
C ASP A 17 8.02 4.35 1.08
N LEU A 18 7.53 3.40 1.88
CA LEU A 18 7.57 1.97 1.56
C LEU A 18 6.79 1.69 0.27
N LEU A 19 5.52 2.13 0.21
CA LEU A 19 4.67 1.89 -0.95
C LEU A 19 5.26 2.54 -2.20
N GLN A 20 5.74 3.79 -2.14
CA GLN A 20 6.34 4.46 -3.29
C GLN A 20 7.57 3.71 -3.82
N ARG A 21 8.45 3.23 -2.94
CA ARG A 21 9.61 2.44 -3.35
C ARG A 21 9.20 1.16 -4.07
N ARG A 22 8.20 0.44 -3.54
CA ARG A 22 7.74 -0.83 -4.13
C ARG A 22 7.00 -0.60 -5.43
N VAL A 23 6.03 0.31 -5.44
CA VAL A 23 5.24 0.70 -6.62
C VAL A 23 6.12 1.27 -7.71
N GLY A 24 7.12 2.10 -7.37
CA GLY A 24 8.09 2.66 -8.30
C GLY A 24 8.92 1.57 -9.00
N GLY A 25 9.29 0.51 -8.26
CA GLY A 25 9.92 -0.67 -8.84
C GLY A 25 8.97 -1.44 -9.77
N ILE A 26 7.73 -1.70 -9.32
CA ILE A 26 6.70 -2.43 -10.08
C ILE A 26 6.35 -1.70 -11.40
N LEU A 27 6.24 -0.38 -11.37
CA LEU A 27 5.82 0.45 -12.51
C LEU A 27 6.98 1.04 -13.31
N LYS A 28 8.21 0.55 -13.10
CA LYS A 28 9.38 1.03 -13.84
C LYS A 28 9.16 0.88 -15.35
N GLY A 29 9.25 1.99 -16.08
CA GLY A 29 9.01 2.04 -17.52
C GLY A 29 7.53 2.14 -17.93
N ILE A 30 6.59 2.15 -16.99
CA ILE A 30 5.14 2.34 -17.22
C ILE A 30 4.69 3.70 -16.67
N ALA A 31 5.11 4.06 -15.46
CA ALA A 31 4.69 5.27 -14.77
C ALA A 31 5.83 6.02 -14.08
N VAL A 32 5.68 7.34 -13.98
CA VAL A 32 6.39 8.17 -12.99
C VAL A 32 5.58 8.12 -11.70
N THR A 33 6.23 7.72 -10.61
CA THR A 33 5.58 7.60 -9.31
C THR A 33 5.86 8.81 -8.43
N GLY A 34 4.80 9.33 -7.81
CA GLY A 34 4.87 10.37 -6.79
C GLY A 34 4.18 9.94 -5.50
N VAL A 35 4.18 10.83 -4.52
CA VAL A 35 3.52 10.65 -3.23
C VAL A 35 2.67 11.87 -2.90
N CYS A 36 1.58 11.67 -2.15
CA CYS A 36 0.86 12.76 -1.54
C CYS A 36 0.18 12.33 -0.23
N HIS A 37 -0.02 13.29 0.67
CA HIS A 37 -0.89 13.08 1.82
C HIS A 37 -2.35 12.96 1.37
N PHE A 38 -3.20 12.28 2.15
CA PHE A 38 -4.63 12.13 1.82
C PHE A 38 -5.32 13.47 1.59
N GLU A 39 -5.09 14.45 2.48
CA GLU A 39 -5.64 15.82 2.39
C GLU A 39 -5.26 16.57 1.09
N GLN A 40 -4.19 16.13 0.41
CA GLN A 40 -3.66 16.79 -0.79
C GLN A 40 -4.15 16.14 -2.08
N VAL A 41 -4.89 15.02 -2.01
CA VAL A 41 -5.21 14.18 -3.17
C VAL A 41 -6.01 14.89 -4.27
N ASP A 42 -6.79 15.93 -3.91
CA ASP A 42 -7.56 16.76 -4.85
C ASP A 42 -6.69 17.72 -5.65
N ARG A 43 -5.50 18.06 -5.15
CA ARG A 43 -4.55 18.93 -5.84
C ARG A 43 -3.72 18.19 -6.89
N VAL A 44 -3.89 16.88 -6.96
CA VAL A 44 -3.10 15.98 -7.80
C VAL A 44 -3.95 15.49 -8.97
N THR A 45 -3.43 15.61 -10.19
CA THR A 45 -4.13 15.21 -11.43
C THR A 45 -3.77 13.80 -11.92
N ALA A 46 -3.01 13.04 -11.13
CA ALA A 46 -2.56 11.71 -11.49
C ALA A 46 -3.74 10.77 -11.78
N PRO A 47 -3.76 10.08 -12.93
CA PRO A 47 -4.85 9.19 -13.33
C PRO A 47 -4.90 7.88 -12.52
N LEU A 48 -3.80 7.49 -11.87
CA LEU A 48 -3.70 6.33 -11.01
C LEU A 48 -3.33 6.75 -9.59
N LEU A 49 -4.15 6.37 -8.62
CA LEU A 49 -3.95 6.52 -7.19
C LEU A 49 -3.75 5.14 -6.56
N ILE A 50 -2.78 5.02 -5.66
CA ILE A 50 -2.46 3.77 -4.96
C ILE A 50 -2.41 4.08 -3.47
N CYS A 51 -3.10 3.31 -2.65
CA CYS A 51 -3.11 3.48 -1.19
C CYS A 51 -3.14 2.10 -0.52
N TYR A 52 -3.00 2.03 0.81
CA TYR A 52 -3.10 0.75 1.51
C TYR A 52 -4.55 0.23 1.48
N ALA A 53 -4.76 -1.02 1.03
CA ALA A 53 -6.10 -1.58 0.80
C ALA A 53 -7.00 -1.62 2.05
N PHE A 54 -6.42 -1.73 3.24
CA PHE A 54 -7.15 -1.83 4.51
C PHE A 54 -7.07 -0.55 5.33
N GLY A 55 -6.49 0.52 4.77
CA GLY A 55 -6.49 1.83 5.37
C GLY A 55 -7.88 2.45 5.34
N GLU A 56 -8.14 3.36 6.28
CA GLU A 56 -9.40 4.12 6.38
C GLU A 56 -9.77 4.79 5.05
N HIS A 57 -8.76 5.34 4.37
CA HIS A 57 -8.92 6.15 3.17
C HIS A 57 -9.16 5.39 1.87
N TYR A 58 -9.00 4.05 1.82
CA TYR A 58 -9.15 3.33 0.55
C TYR A 58 -10.58 3.42 0.00
N TYR A 59 -11.57 3.18 0.86
CA TYR A 59 -12.98 3.23 0.46
C TYR A 59 -13.40 4.65 0.08
N GLU A 60 -12.97 5.65 0.86
CA GLU A 60 -13.25 7.06 0.59
C GLU A 60 -12.66 7.52 -0.75
N LEU A 61 -11.38 7.17 -1.02
CA LEU A 61 -10.75 7.47 -2.30
C LEU A 61 -11.48 6.79 -3.46
N LYS A 62 -11.84 5.51 -3.29
CA LYS A 62 -12.52 4.73 -4.32
C LYS A 62 -13.86 5.35 -4.68
N GLU A 63 -14.68 5.69 -3.69
CA GLU A 63 -15.97 6.34 -3.88
C GLU A 63 -15.82 7.73 -4.53
N LYS A 64 -14.96 8.58 -3.96
CA LYS A 64 -14.73 9.96 -4.41
C LYS A 64 -14.29 10.05 -5.86
N PHE A 65 -13.47 9.10 -6.32
CA PHE A 65 -12.87 9.15 -7.65
C PHE A 65 -13.50 8.18 -8.66
N GLN A 66 -14.47 7.36 -8.26
CA GLN A 66 -15.17 6.41 -9.12
C GLN A 66 -15.74 7.08 -10.39
N THR A 67 -16.33 8.27 -10.25
CA THR A 67 -16.97 9.02 -11.34
C THR A 67 -16.05 10.02 -12.02
N ARG A 68 -14.85 10.26 -11.48
CA ARG A 68 -13.91 11.29 -11.95
C ARG A 68 -12.86 10.76 -12.93
N GLY A 69 -13.00 9.52 -13.39
CA GLY A 69 -12.12 8.91 -14.38
C GLY A 69 -10.70 8.61 -13.87
N ARG A 70 -10.45 8.70 -12.56
CA ARG A 70 -9.20 8.26 -11.92
C ARG A 70 -9.38 6.83 -11.41
N ARG A 71 -8.33 6.03 -11.48
CA ARG A 71 -8.31 4.67 -10.93
C ARG A 71 -7.69 4.70 -9.53
N VAL A 72 -8.32 4.03 -8.58
CA VAL A 72 -7.82 3.87 -7.21
C VAL A 72 -7.56 2.39 -6.97
N ILE A 73 -6.34 2.05 -6.57
CA ILE A 73 -5.93 0.69 -6.24
C ILE A 73 -5.55 0.61 -4.77
N GLY A 74 -6.11 -0.39 -4.07
CA GLY A 74 -5.69 -0.77 -2.74
C GLY A 74 -4.51 -1.75 -2.83
N ALA A 75 -3.33 -1.34 -2.42
CA ALA A 75 -2.18 -2.21 -2.27
C ALA A 75 -2.33 -3.05 -1.00
N GLU A 76 -2.49 -4.35 -1.17
CA GLU A 76 -2.34 -5.33 -0.10
C GLU A 76 -0.85 -5.60 0.13
N LEU A 77 -0.48 -5.73 1.41
CA LEU A 77 0.88 -6.06 1.80
C LEU A 77 0.93 -7.49 2.30
N THR A 78 2.09 -8.12 2.19
CA THR A 78 2.38 -9.45 2.71
C THR A 78 3.72 -9.45 3.42
N LEU A 79 3.93 -10.41 4.34
CA LEU A 79 5.17 -10.52 5.11
C LEU A 79 6.34 -10.87 4.19
N LEU A 80 7.48 -10.23 4.43
CA LEU A 80 8.75 -10.70 3.86
C LEU A 80 9.26 -11.92 4.62
N PRO A 81 10.04 -12.82 3.97
CA PRO A 81 10.60 -14.00 4.63
C PRO A 81 11.40 -13.70 5.90
N ALA A 82 12.05 -12.52 5.96
CA ALA A 82 12.74 -12.07 7.17
C ALA A 82 11.77 -11.85 8.35
N GLY A 83 10.60 -11.27 8.12
CA GLY A 83 9.57 -11.08 9.14
C GLY A 83 9.03 -12.41 9.65
N VAL A 84 8.75 -13.35 8.75
CA VAL A 84 8.30 -14.70 9.12
C VAL A 84 9.34 -15.42 9.99
N ARG A 85 10.62 -15.36 9.61
CA ARG A 85 11.70 -15.96 10.40
C ARG A 85 11.79 -15.35 11.81
N ASN A 86 11.72 -14.03 11.92
CA ASN A 86 11.79 -13.35 13.22
C ASN A 86 10.66 -13.80 14.16
N LEU A 87 9.45 -13.93 13.64
CA LEU A 87 8.29 -14.38 14.42
C LEU A 87 8.42 -15.85 14.86
N ARG A 88 8.99 -16.73 14.01
CA ARG A 88 9.22 -18.15 14.36
C ARG A 88 10.32 -18.37 15.40
N LEU A 89 11.22 -17.41 15.57
CA LEU A 89 12.26 -17.48 16.61
C LEU A 89 11.73 -17.10 17.99
N VAL A 90 10.53 -16.51 18.07
CA VAL A 90 9.87 -16.25 19.33
C VAL A 90 9.44 -17.59 19.96
N PRO A 91 9.65 -17.82 21.26
CA PRO A 91 9.14 -19.01 21.93
C PRO A 91 7.61 -19.07 21.87
N ALA A 92 7.03 -20.23 21.55
CA ALA A 92 5.58 -20.41 21.41
C ALA A 92 4.76 -20.10 22.70
N SER A 93 5.41 -20.09 23.87
CA SER A 93 4.78 -19.71 25.14
C SER A 93 4.50 -18.21 25.26
N VAL A 94 5.06 -17.39 24.37
CA VAL A 94 4.91 -15.93 24.36
C VAL A 94 3.55 -15.54 23.77
N THR A 95 2.85 -14.65 24.46
CA THR A 95 1.66 -13.99 23.95
C THR A 95 2.06 -12.77 23.13
N LEU A 96 1.65 -12.73 21.87
CA LEU A 96 1.97 -11.69 20.90
C LEU A 96 0.80 -10.73 20.70
N GLY A 97 1.05 -9.44 20.96
CA GLY A 97 0.13 -8.35 20.63
C GLY A 97 0.31 -7.87 19.18
N VAL A 98 -0.58 -8.24 18.28
CA VAL A 98 -0.56 -7.76 16.88
C VAL A 98 -1.30 -6.43 16.80
N VAL A 99 -0.57 -5.37 16.48
CA VAL A 99 -1.09 -4.01 16.52
C VAL A 99 -0.84 -3.22 15.24
N ALA A 100 -1.75 -2.31 14.93
CA ALA A 100 -1.68 -1.39 13.80
C ALA A 100 -2.42 -0.08 14.14
N GLN A 101 -2.45 0.87 13.21
CA GLN A 101 -3.21 2.12 13.40
C GLN A 101 -4.70 1.86 13.67
N HIS A 102 -5.30 0.91 12.96
CA HIS A 102 -6.72 0.57 13.06
C HIS A 102 -6.92 -0.93 13.32
N ARG A 103 -7.99 -1.29 14.02
CA ARG A 103 -8.29 -2.71 14.32
C ARG A 103 -8.48 -3.55 13.06
N ARG A 104 -9.03 -2.98 11.98
CA ARG A 104 -9.10 -3.63 10.67
C ARG A 104 -7.72 -3.94 10.09
N CYS A 105 -6.78 -2.99 10.18
CA CYS A 105 -5.40 -3.19 9.74
C CYS A 105 -4.70 -4.28 10.57
N ALA A 106 -4.91 -4.28 11.89
CA ALA A 106 -4.33 -5.27 12.81
C ALA A 106 -4.88 -6.68 12.54
N ASN A 107 -6.19 -6.81 12.30
CA ASN A 107 -6.82 -8.07 11.91
C ASN A 107 -6.25 -8.63 10.61
N TYR A 108 -6.11 -7.80 9.58
CA TYR A 108 -5.53 -8.24 8.31
C TYR A 108 -4.06 -8.63 8.49
N PHE A 109 -3.29 -7.85 9.25
CA PHE A 109 -1.90 -8.16 9.53
C PHE A 109 -1.74 -9.49 10.29
N LEU A 110 -2.61 -9.78 11.27
CA LEU A 110 -2.65 -11.11 11.90
C LEU A 110 -2.98 -12.20 10.87
N SER A 111 -3.94 -11.97 9.98
CA SER A 111 -4.28 -12.93 8.93
C SER A 111 -3.07 -13.26 8.05
N ASP A 112 -2.24 -12.26 7.71
CA ASP A 112 -1.02 -12.48 6.95
C ASP A 112 0.04 -13.26 7.74
N ILE A 113 0.19 -13.00 9.04
CA ILE A 113 1.07 -13.76 9.93
C ILE A 113 0.67 -15.24 9.92
N VAL A 114 -0.62 -15.52 10.12
CA VAL A 114 -1.16 -16.88 10.14
C VAL A 114 -1.02 -17.56 8.78
N ARG A 115 -1.34 -16.86 7.67
CA ARG A 115 -1.16 -17.37 6.30
C ARG A 115 0.30 -17.67 5.96
N SER A 116 1.24 -16.98 6.62
CA SER A 116 2.68 -17.25 6.50
C SER A 116 3.14 -18.48 7.29
N GLY A 117 2.22 -19.17 7.97
CA GLY A 117 2.50 -20.39 8.74
C GLY A 117 3.16 -20.11 10.09
N VAL A 118 2.78 -19.01 10.73
CA VAL A 118 3.12 -18.70 12.14
C VAL A 118 1.82 -18.78 12.93
N MET A 119 1.61 -19.90 13.62
CA MET A 119 0.32 -20.24 14.27
C MET A 119 0.48 -20.75 15.70
N GLU A 120 1.71 -20.95 16.14
CA GLU A 120 2.07 -21.55 17.43
C GLU A 120 1.90 -20.59 18.61
N HIS A 121 1.68 -19.29 18.35
CA HIS A 121 1.57 -18.25 19.37
C HIS A 121 0.12 -17.97 19.75
N ARG A 122 -0.07 -17.49 20.98
CA ARG A 122 -1.31 -16.82 21.37
C ARG A 122 -1.28 -15.38 20.88
N PHE A 123 -2.23 -15.01 20.02
CA PHE A 123 -2.33 -13.65 19.50
C PHE A 123 -3.42 -12.83 20.21
N ILE A 124 -3.11 -11.57 20.53
CA ILE A 124 -4.09 -10.56 20.96
C ILE A 124 -4.01 -9.40 19.97
N ILE A 125 -5.16 -8.90 19.51
CA ILE A 125 -5.23 -7.87 18.46
C ILE A 125 -5.62 -6.53 19.08
N GLY A 126 -4.89 -5.48 18.75
CA GLY A 126 -5.21 -4.13 19.21
C GLY A 126 -4.81 -3.03 18.24
N THR A 127 -5.08 -1.78 18.62
CA THR A 127 -4.54 -0.59 17.94
C THR A 127 -3.30 -0.06 18.67
N PHE A 128 -2.63 0.94 18.09
CA PHE A 128 -1.52 1.62 18.78
C PHE A 128 -1.94 2.27 20.09
N ASP A 129 -3.16 2.81 20.18
CA ASP A 129 -3.68 3.43 21.40
C ASP A 129 -3.93 2.41 22.52
N GLU A 130 -4.28 1.17 22.16
CA GLU A 130 -4.58 0.10 23.10
C GLU A 130 -3.32 -0.57 23.67
N MET A 131 -2.13 -0.30 23.11
CA MET A 131 -0.89 -1.02 23.44
C MET A 131 -0.55 -1.02 24.94
N LYS A 132 -0.88 0.05 25.67
CA LYS A 132 -0.51 0.20 27.09
C LYS A 132 -1.29 -0.74 28.01
N ASP A 133 -2.49 -1.15 27.58
CA ASP A 133 -3.42 -1.95 28.38
C ASP A 133 -3.50 -3.41 27.89
N MET A 134 -2.74 -3.77 26.85
CA MET A 134 -2.75 -5.11 26.28
C MET A 134 -1.96 -6.10 27.16
N PRO A 135 -2.57 -7.22 27.61
CA PRO A 135 -1.90 -8.23 28.42
C PRO A 135 -1.07 -9.18 27.54
N VAL A 136 0.06 -8.69 27.03
CA VAL A 136 0.95 -9.41 26.10
C VAL A 136 2.40 -9.32 26.55
N ASP A 137 3.23 -10.27 26.15
CA ASP A 137 4.66 -10.26 26.48
C ASP A 137 5.47 -9.45 25.46
N LYS A 138 5.06 -9.47 24.18
CA LYS A 138 5.70 -8.73 23.09
C LYS A 138 4.67 -8.19 22.10
N PHE A 139 5.01 -7.09 21.46
CA PHE A 139 4.20 -6.48 20.39
C PHE A 139 4.77 -6.82 19.02
N VAL A 140 3.89 -7.01 18.05
CA VAL A 140 4.21 -7.23 16.65
C VAL A 140 3.63 -6.08 15.86
N VAL A 141 4.49 -5.31 15.21
CA VAL A 141 4.15 -4.06 14.51
C VAL A 141 4.64 -4.12 13.06
N PRO A 142 3.84 -3.69 12.07
CA PRO A 142 4.34 -3.49 10.70
C PRO A 142 5.49 -2.49 10.67
N GLU A 143 6.59 -2.82 9.99
CA GLU A 143 7.78 -1.96 9.91
C GLU A 143 7.44 -0.53 9.47
N GLU A 144 6.57 -0.38 8.47
CA GLU A 144 6.18 0.90 7.89
C GLU A 144 5.21 1.74 8.74
N MET A 145 4.85 1.25 9.93
CA MET A 145 4.02 1.96 10.89
C MET A 145 4.74 2.17 12.24
N ILE A 146 6.01 1.76 12.37
CA ILE A 146 6.73 1.83 13.64
C ILE A 146 6.87 3.27 14.18
N ALA A 147 6.98 4.26 13.29
CA ALA A 147 7.06 5.67 13.67
C ALA A 147 5.75 6.22 14.26
N ALA A 148 4.61 5.55 14.03
CA ALA A 148 3.32 5.93 14.59
C ALA A 148 3.08 5.36 16.00
N VAL A 149 3.99 4.51 16.51
CA VAL A 149 3.85 3.90 17.84
C VAL A 149 4.33 4.87 18.93
N ASP A 150 3.43 5.29 19.82
CA ASP A 150 3.80 5.94 21.07
C ASP A 150 4.37 4.91 22.05
N ARG A 151 5.69 4.91 22.21
CA ARG A 151 6.39 3.99 23.13
C ARG A 151 6.22 4.36 24.60
N LYS A 152 5.66 5.54 24.91
CA LYS A 152 5.56 6.03 26.29
C LYS A 152 4.59 5.17 27.10
N GLY A 153 5.11 4.37 28.01
CA GLY A 153 4.30 3.52 28.88
C GLY A 153 3.89 2.18 28.26
N VAL A 154 4.46 1.80 27.11
CA VAL A 154 4.32 0.45 26.57
C VAL A 154 5.31 -0.47 27.29
N SER A 155 4.80 -1.43 28.05
CA SER A 155 5.60 -2.50 28.64
C SER A 155 5.68 -3.68 27.66
N GLY A 156 6.84 -3.92 27.06
CA GLY A 156 7.04 -5.06 26.15
C GLY A 156 8.03 -4.77 25.03
N GLU A 157 8.65 -5.82 24.51
CA GLU A 157 9.52 -5.73 23.33
C GLU A 157 8.67 -5.55 22.07
N ILE A 158 9.07 -4.64 21.18
CA ILE A 158 8.43 -4.45 19.88
C ILE A 158 9.22 -5.19 18.81
N ILE A 159 8.57 -6.17 18.19
CA ILE A 159 9.04 -6.89 17.01
C ILE A 159 8.47 -6.20 15.78
N THR A 160 9.35 -5.60 14.97
CA THR A 160 8.98 -5.03 13.67
C THR A 160 8.98 -6.09 12.60
N VAL A 161 7.92 -6.15 11.80
CA VAL A 161 7.76 -7.13 10.73
C VAL A 161 7.82 -6.43 9.38
N PRO A 162 8.87 -6.69 8.57
CA PRO A 162 8.99 -6.09 7.24
C PRO A 162 7.97 -6.70 6.28
N ARG A 163 7.35 -5.84 5.46
CA ARG A 163 6.32 -6.21 4.49
C ARG A 163 6.64 -5.71 3.08
N THR A 164 5.95 -6.28 2.09
CA THR A 164 6.02 -5.87 0.69
C THR A 164 4.65 -5.95 0.04
N VAL A 165 4.46 -5.32 -1.12
CA VAL A 165 3.24 -5.45 -1.91
C VAL A 165 3.04 -6.92 -2.30
N SER A 166 1.82 -7.44 -2.08
CA SER A 166 1.46 -8.80 -2.43
C SER A 166 1.57 -9.04 -3.94
N ALA A 167 1.82 -10.27 -4.37
CA ALA A 167 1.90 -10.59 -5.80
C ALA A 167 0.58 -10.27 -6.53
N PHE A 168 -0.56 -10.46 -5.85
CA PHE A 168 -1.88 -10.13 -6.37
C PHE A 168 -2.03 -8.63 -6.61
N SER A 169 -1.74 -7.80 -5.60
CA SER A 169 -1.81 -6.34 -5.76
C SER A 169 -0.77 -5.81 -6.73
N ALA A 170 0.42 -6.41 -6.82
CA ALA A 170 1.41 -6.03 -7.82
C ALA A 170 0.89 -6.26 -9.25
N ALA A 171 0.25 -7.40 -9.50
CA ALA A 171 -0.38 -7.69 -10.80
C ALA A 171 -1.53 -6.71 -11.11
N GLU A 172 -2.38 -6.43 -10.13
CA GLU A 172 -3.49 -5.46 -10.28
C GLU A 172 -2.97 -4.04 -10.59
N ILE A 173 -1.91 -3.61 -9.91
CA ILE A 173 -1.25 -2.31 -10.14
C ILE A 173 -0.70 -2.24 -11.57
N ILE A 174 -0.01 -3.28 -12.04
CA ILE A 174 0.54 -3.32 -13.41
C ILE A 174 -0.58 -3.27 -14.44
N ASN A 175 -1.59 -4.14 -14.32
CA ASN A 175 -2.70 -4.22 -15.26
C ASN A 175 -3.45 -2.89 -15.36
N THR A 176 -3.77 -2.29 -14.21
CA THR A 176 -4.44 -0.99 -14.16
C THR A 176 -3.59 0.11 -14.78
N ALA A 177 -2.29 0.13 -14.51
CA ALA A 177 -1.38 1.12 -15.10
C ALA A 177 -1.32 0.98 -16.63
N LEU A 178 -1.26 -0.24 -17.15
CA LEU A 178 -1.30 -0.51 -18.60
C LEU A 178 -2.62 -0.06 -19.23
N GLU A 179 -3.76 -0.33 -18.60
CA GLU A 179 -5.07 0.15 -19.06
C GLU A 179 -5.12 1.66 -19.16
N VAL A 180 -4.68 2.37 -18.11
CA VAL A 180 -4.62 3.84 -18.09
C VAL A 180 -3.70 4.36 -19.20
N ALA A 181 -2.54 3.73 -19.38
CA ALA A 181 -1.57 4.12 -20.40
C ALA A 181 -2.11 3.90 -21.82
N MET A 182 -2.85 2.80 -22.06
CA MET A 182 -3.51 2.51 -23.33
C MET A 182 -4.63 3.52 -23.64
N VAL A 183 -5.46 3.88 -22.66
CA VAL A 183 -6.51 4.90 -22.86
C VAL A 183 -5.88 6.25 -23.25
N LYS A 184 -4.82 6.66 -22.56
CA LYS A 184 -4.06 7.88 -22.89
C LYS A 184 -3.50 7.83 -24.31
N TYR A 185 -2.92 6.70 -24.71
CA TYR A 185 -2.37 6.50 -26.05
C TYR A 185 -3.46 6.57 -27.14
N ARG A 186 -4.60 5.88 -26.95
CA ARG A 186 -5.73 5.91 -27.90
C ARG A 186 -6.29 7.32 -28.09
N ARG A 187 -6.43 8.10 -27.01
CA ARG A 187 -6.87 9.50 -27.08
C ARG A 187 -5.89 10.37 -27.87
N LYS A 188 -4.58 10.15 -27.72
CA LYS A 188 -3.54 10.87 -28.49
C LYS A 188 -3.62 10.56 -29.98
N LEU A 189 -3.83 9.29 -30.35
CA LEU A 189 -4.03 8.91 -31.75
C LEU A 189 -5.28 9.55 -32.36
N ALA A 190 -6.41 9.54 -31.64
CA ALA A 190 -7.65 10.15 -32.12
C ALA A 190 -7.57 11.69 -32.25
N ALA A 191 -6.72 12.33 -31.45
CA ALA A 191 -6.50 13.79 -31.49
C ALA A 191 -5.48 14.22 -32.56
N THR A 192 -4.78 13.28 -33.21
CA THR A 192 -3.86 13.58 -34.32
C THR A 192 -4.69 13.53 -35.61
N PRO A 193 -4.87 14.64 -36.35
CA PRO A 193 -5.59 14.60 -37.62
C PRO A 193 -4.88 13.63 -38.57
N PRO A 194 -5.62 12.90 -39.44
CA PRO A 194 -4.99 12.13 -40.50
C PRO A 194 -4.08 13.08 -41.27
N GLY A 195 -2.79 12.76 -41.34
CA GLY A 195 -1.83 13.56 -42.10
C GLY A 195 -2.39 13.76 -43.49
N GLY A 196 -2.74 15.01 -43.81
CA GLY A 196 -3.09 15.38 -45.16
C GLY A 196 -1.91 14.99 -46.03
N ILE A 197 -2.14 14.04 -46.94
CA ILE A 197 -1.26 13.86 -48.09
C ILE A 197 -1.39 15.19 -48.83
N THR A 198 -0.44 16.10 -48.60
CA THR A 198 -0.23 17.22 -49.50
C THR A 198 0.18 16.59 -50.81
N THR A 199 -0.81 16.39 -51.69
CA THR A 199 -0.57 16.28 -53.12
C THR A 199 0.11 17.59 -53.51
N ALA A 200 1.44 17.57 -53.56
CA ALA A 200 2.20 18.61 -54.25
C ALA A 200 1.71 18.56 -55.70
N GLY A 201 0.87 19.54 -56.04
CA GLY A 201 0.40 19.76 -57.39
C GLY A 201 1.47 20.45 -58.22
N ALA A 202 1.31 20.22 -59.53
CA ALA A 202 2.00 20.80 -60.69
C ALA A 202 3.38 20.20 -61.02
#